data_AF-A0A919Y5R2-F1
#
_entry.id   AF-A0A919Y5R2-F1
#
_cell.length_a   1.000
_cell.length_b   1.000
_cell.length_c   1.000
_cell.angle_alpha   90.00
_cell.angle_beta   90.00
_cell.angle_gamma   90.00
#
_symmetry.space_group_name_H-M   'P 1'
#
loop_
_entity.id
_entity.type
_entity.pdbx_description
1 polymer ?
#
loop_
_entity_poly.entity_id
_entity_poly.type
_entity_poly.pdbx_seq_one_letter_code
_entity_poly.pdbx_strand_id
1 'polypeptide(L)'
;MKLILSRFIAILILVIPGIAAMIGFLKIKDALFDYMVQHGDDELVQTSFQWGEFLLGLLLFAAGISFLAGWIYFRDKKRNYVGPRKKGRGLRV
;
A
#
# COMPACT_ATOMS: atom_id res chain seq x y z
N MET A 1 -30.18 6.47 8.20
CA MET A 1 -29.47 5.30 8.78
C MET A 1 -28.75 4.43 7.73
N LYS A 2 -29.39 4.06 6.60
CA LYS A 2 -28.78 3.24 5.53
C LYS A 2 -27.43 3.74 4.98
N LEU A 3 -27.24 5.07 4.89
CA LEU A 3 -25.98 5.69 4.44
C LEU A 3 -24.80 5.52 5.41
N ILE A 4 -25.06 5.53 6.73
CA ILE A 4 -24.01 5.36 7.74
C ILE A 4 -23.50 3.91 7.70
N LEU A 5 -24.42 2.94 7.63
CA LEU A 5 -24.07 1.53 7.51
C LEU A 5 -23.29 1.23 6.23
N SER A 6 -23.69 1.82 5.08
CA SER A 6 -22.95 1.68 3.82
C SER A 6 -21.53 2.24 3.91
N ARG A 7 -21.33 3.40 4.57
CA ARG A 7 -19.99 3.97 4.78
C ARG A 7 -19.13 3.10 5.69
N PHE A 8 -19.72 2.54 6.74
CA PHE A 8 -19.02 1.64 7.67
C PHE A 8 -18.54 0.37 6.97
N ILE A 9 -19.42 -0.28 6.20
CA ILE A 9 -19.07 -1.48 5.41
C ILE A 9 -17.95 -1.15 4.40
N ALA A 10 -18.00 0.01 3.74
CA ALA A 10 -16.95 0.42 2.82
C ALA A 10 -15.58 0.59 3.49
N ILE A 11 -15.54 1.01 4.76
CA ILE A 11 -14.30 1.10 5.54
C ILE A 11 -13.82 -0.31 5.91
N LEU A 12 -14.71 -1.20 6.34
CA LEU A 12 -14.35 -2.59 6.65
C LEU A 12 -13.74 -3.33 5.44
N ILE A 13 -14.29 -3.11 4.23
CA ILE A 13 -13.72 -3.66 3.00
C ILE A 13 -12.33 -3.11 2.72
N LEU A 14 -12.07 -1.84 3.03
CA LEU A 14 -10.76 -1.19 2.87
C LEU A 14 -9.71 -1.65 3.88
N VAL A 15 -10.12 -2.18 5.03
CA VAL A 15 -9.19 -2.71 6.03
C VAL A 15 -8.45 -3.93 5.49
N ILE A 16 -9.10 -4.78 4.70
CA ILE A 16 -8.49 -6.01 4.12
C ILE A 16 -7.20 -5.72 3.34
N PRO A 17 -7.20 -4.85 2.30
CA PRO A 17 -5.99 -4.50 1.58
C PRO A 17 -4.99 -3.71 2.43
N GLY A 18 -5.45 -2.98 3.46
CA GLY A 18 -4.58 -2.32 4.43
C GLY A 18 -3.79 -3.32 5.29
N ILE A 19 -4.45 -4.36 5.79
CA ILE A 19 -3.81 -5.47 6.53
C ILE A 19 -2.85 -6.23 5.60
N ALA A 20 -3.25 -6.51 4.36
CA ALA A 20 -2.39 -7.15 3.38
C ALA A 20 -1.11 -6.33 3.13
N ALA A 21 -1.22 -5.01 3.04
CA ALA A 21 -0.06 -4.13 2.94
C ALA A 21 0.84 -4.23 4.18
N MET A 22 0.25 -4.18 5.38
CA MET A 22 1.01 -4.31 6.64
C MET A 22 1.77 -5.65 6.69
N ILE A 23 1.12 -6.76 6.37
CA ILE A 23 1.76 -8.09 6.32
C ILE A 23 2.90 -8.11 5.30
N GLY A 24 2.68 -7.54 4.11
CA GLY A 24 3.72 -7.42 3.09
C GLY A 24 4.94 -6.64 3.58
N PHE A 25 4.72 -5.53 4.28
CA PHE A 25 5.79 -4.73 4.89
C PHE A 25 6.56 -5.50 5.97
N LEU A 26 5.86 -6.26 6.83
CA LEU A 26 6.50 -7.10 7.84
C LEU A 26 7.43 -8.13 7.18
N LYS A 27 6.98 -8.83 6.13
CA LYS A 27 7.80 -9.80 5.40
C LYS A 27 9.04 -9.19 4.77
N ILE A 28 8.92 -8.00 4.17
CA ILE A 28 10.07 -7.27 3.63
C ILE A 28 11.07 -6.94 4.75
N LYS A 29 10.57 -6.41 5.87
CA LYS A 29 11.40 -6.08 7.03
C LYS A 29 12.10 -7.33 7.55
N ASP A 30 11.37 -8.40 7.80
CA ASP A 30 11.94 -9.62 8.38
C ASP A 30 13.00 -10.23 7.45
N ALA A 31 12.75 -10.31 6.15
CA ALA A 31 13.74 -10.78 5.18
C ALA A 31 15.04 -9.94 5.15
N LEU A 32 14.92 -8.61 5.31
CA LEU A 32 16.08 -7.71 5.37
C LEU A 32 16.84 -7.85 6.70
N PHE A 33 16.13 -7.88 7.83
CA PHE A 33 16.74 -7.98 9.15
C PHE A 33 17.41 -9.34 9.35
N ASP A 34 16.77 -10.43 8.94
CA ASP A 34 17.34 -11.79 9.02
C ASP A 34 18.64 -11.87 8.24
N TYR A 35 18.67 -11.29 7.03
CA TYR A 35 19.89 -11.25 6.22
C TYR A 35 21.01 -10.45 6.88
N MET A 36 20.70 -9.28 7.46
CA MET A 36 21.69 -8.44 8.12
C MET A 36 22.24 -9.05 9.42
N VAL A 37 21.40 -9.72 10.21
CA VAL A 37 21.82 -10.40 11.44
C VAL A 37 22.72 -11.59 11.10
N GLN A 38 22.32 -12.42 10.14
CA GLN A 38 23.10 -13.60 9.74
C GLN A 38 24.45 -13.23 9.10
N HIS A 39 24.58 -12.05 8.48
CA HIS A 39 25.86 -11.55 7.97
C HIS A 39 26.86 -11.16 9.07
N GLY A 40 26.41 -10.99 10.31
CA GLY A 40 27.27 -10.65 11.45
C GLY A 40 27.93 -11.85 12.14
N ASP A 41 27.47 -13.08 11.86
CA ASP A 41 27.98 -14.32 12.45
C ASP A 41 28.89 -15.06 11.45
N ASP A 42 30.21 -14.97 11.65
CA ASP A 42 31.25 -15.58 10.79
C ASP A 42 31.22 -17.13 10.74
N GLU A 43 30.34 -17.79 11.51
CA GLU A 43 30.20 -19.26 11.53
C GLU A 43 29.17 -19.81 10.50
N LEU A 44 28.29 -18.96 9.94
CA LEU A 44 27.20 -19.40 9.06
C LEU A 44 27.59 -19.26 7.58
N VAL A 45 28.23 -20.30 7.05
CA VAL A 45 28.77 -20.40 5.67
C VAL A 45 27.72 -20.27 4.53
N GLN A 46 26.42 -20.14 4.82
CA GLN A 46 25.37 -20.00 3.80
C GLN A 46 24.27 -19.01 4.18
N THR A 47 24.57 -17.72 4.13
CA THR A 47 23.56 -16.65 4.27
C THR A 47 22.83 -16.42 2.94
N SER A 48 21.85 -17.28 2.63
CA SER A 48 20.99 -17.08 1.45
C SER A 48 19.89 -16.06 1.75
N PHE A 49 19.81 -15.00 0.96
CA PHE A 49 18.73 -14.01 1.09
C PHE A 49 17.36 -14.66 0.78
N GLN A 50 16.36 -14.39 1.63
CA GLN A 50 15.01 -14.94 1.48
C GLN A 50 14.21 -14.25 0.36
N TRP A 51 14.67 -14.38 -0.89
CA TRP A 51 14.08 -13.74 -2.07
C TRP A 51 12.58 -14.03 -2.24
N GLY A 52 12.14 -15.26 -1.94
CA GLY A 52 10.73 -15.65 -2.04
C GLY A 52 9.83 -14.85 -1.11
N GLU A 53 10.19 -14.77 0.17
CA GLU A 53 9.46 -14.01 1.19
C GLU A 53 9.53 -12.50 0.93
N PHE A 54 10.68 -12.00 0.49
CA PHE A 54 10.87 -10.61 0.11
C PHE A 54 9.98 -10.21 -1.09
N LEU A 55 10.01 -10.98 -2.19
CA LEU A 55 9.21 -10.68 -3.38
C LEU A 55 7.71 -10.83 -3.11
N LEU A 56 7.31 -11.85 -2.35
CA LEU A 56 5.91 -12.02 -1.93
C LEU A 56 5.45 -10.86 -1.05
N GLY A 57 6.29 -10.43 -0.10
CA GLY A 57 6.06 -9.26 0.73
C GLY A 57 5.94 -7.97 -0.11
N LEU A 58 6.84 -7.78 -1.08
CA LEU A 58 6.84 -6.65 -2.00
C LEU A 58 5.56 -6.60 -2.84
N LEU A 59 5.13 -7.74 -3.40
CA LEU A 59 3.91 -7.83 -4.18
C LEU A 59 2.67 -7.54 -3.33
N LEU A 60 2.57 -8.13 -2.12
CA LEU A 60 1.45 -7.87 -1.20
C LEU A 60 1.39 -6.40 -0.76
N PHE A 61 2.54 -5.82 -0.46
CA PHE A 61 2.66 -4.41 -0.07
C PHE A 61 2.26 -3.47 -1.22
N ALA A 62 2.84 -3.68 -2.41
CA ALA A 62 2.56 -2.88 -3.59
C ALA A 62 1.08 -3.01 -4.02
N ALA A 63 0.53 -4.23 -4.01
CA ALA A 63 -0.88 -4.47 -4.31
C ALA A 63 -1.81 -3.79 -3.29
N GLY A 64 -1.51 -3.92 -1.99
CA GLY A 64 -2.31 -3.30 -0.93
C GLY A 64 -2.30 -1.77 -1.01
N ILE A 65 -1.12 -1.15 -1.14
CA ILE A 65 -1.00 0.31 -1.25
C ILE A 65 -1.59 0.84 -2.55
N SER A 66 -1.31 0.20 -3.70
CA SER A 66 -1.87 0.65 -4.98
C SER A 66 -3.40 0.56 -5.01
N PHE A 67 -3.97 -0.47 -4.40
CA PHE A 67 -5.41 -0.58 -4.21
C PHE A 67 -5.95 0.54 -3.32
N LEU A 68 -5.33 0.80 -2.16
CA LEU A 68 -5.74 1.89 -1.26
C LEU A 68 -5.67 3.25 -1.98
N ALA A 69 -4.54 3.55 -2.63
CA ALA A 69 -4.32 4.80 -3.35
C ALA A 69 -5.31 4.96 -4.52
N GLY A 70 -5.52 3.90 -5.31
CA GLY A 70 -6.48 3.87 -6.41
C GLY A 70 -7.92 4.08 -5.95
N TRP A 71 -8.30 3.45 -4.84
CA TRP A 71 -9.62 3.63 -4.24
C TRP A 71 -9.83 5.05 -3.70
N ILE A 72 -8.83 5.62 -3.02
CA ILE A 72 -8.87 7.02 -2.54
C ILE A 72 -9.04 7.96 -3.74
N TYR A 73 -8.24 7.81 -4.79
CA TYR A 73 -8.35 8.61 -6.00
C TYR A 73 -9.74 8.52 -6.65
N PHE A 74 -10.29 7.31 -6.78
CA PHE A 74 -11.62 7.09 -7.34
C PHE A 74 -12.73 7.72 -6.47
N ARG A 75 -12.61 7.59 -5.14
CA ARG A 75 -13.53 8.20 -4.19
C ARG A 75 -13.51 9.72 -4.31
N ASP A 76 -12.33 10.32 -4.36
CA ASP A 76 -12.16 11.78 -4.35
C ASP A 76 -12.58 12.41 -5.68
N LYS A 77 -12.30 11.73 -6.81
CA LYS A 77 -12.78 12.13 -8.13
C LYS A 77 -14.30 12.25 -8.19
N LYS A 78 -15.04 11.30 -7.58
CA LYS A 78 -16.51 11.32 -7.55
C LYS A 78 -17.10 12.46 -6.71
N ARG A 79 -16.31 13.05 -5.81
CA ARG A 79 -16.76 14.12 -4.90
C ARG A 79 -16.28 15.51 -5.33
N ASN A 80 -15.63 15.65 -6.50
CA ASN A 80 -15.06 16.91 -6.99
C ASN A 80 -14.09 17.57 -6.00
N TYR A 81 -13.40 16.79 -5.16
CA TYR A 81 -12.32 17.31 -4.29
C TYR A 81 -11.00 17.52 -5.04
N VAL A 82 -10.91 17.03 -6.28
CA VAL A 82 -9.85 17.41 -7.21
C VAL A 82 -10.11 18.86 -7.64
N GLY A 83 -9.24 19.77 -7.21
CA GLY A 83 -9.40 21.21 -7.38
C GLY A 83 -9.75 21.62 -8.82
N PRO A 84 -10.46 22.75 -9.01
CA PRO A 84 -10.93 23.18 -10.33
C PRO A 84 -9.78 23.14 -11.32
N ARG A 85 -9.88 22.21 -12.28
CA ARG A 85 -8.99 22.09 -13.44
C ARG A 85 -8.77 23.51 -13.93
N LYS A 86 -7.54 24.06 -13.79
CA LYS A 86 -7.22 25.47 -14.06
C LYS A 86 -7.93 25.86 -15.36
N LYS A 87 -9.09 26.52 -15.24
CA LYS A 87 -9.79 27.05 -16.40
C LYS A 87 -8.88 28.17 -16.82
N GLY A 88 -8.04 27.90 -17.82
CA GLY A 88 -7.21 28.93 -18.44
C GLY A 88 -8.12 30.12 -18.64
N ARG A 89 -7.75 31.25 -18.02
CA ARG A 89 -8.48 32.50 -18.19
C ARG A 89 -8.70 32.65 -19.68
N GLY A 90 -9.96 32.52 -20.11
CA GLY A 90 -10.35 32.97 -21.43
C GLY A 90 -10.00 34.44 -21.43
N LEU A 91 -8.93 34.79 -22.12
CA LEU A 91 -8.66 36.14 -22.54
C LEU A 91 -9.87 36.54 -23.38
N ARG A 92 -10.81 37.23 -22.72
CA ARG A 92 -11.78 38.09 -23.40
C ARG A 92 -11.02 39.37 -23.68
N VAL A 93 -10.52 39.49 -24.90
CA VAL A 93 -10.13 40.75 -25.54
C VAL A 93 -10.79 40.74 -26.91
#